data_AF-A0A0L8GDL3-F1
#
_entry.id   AF-A0A0L8GDL3-F1
#
_cell.length_a   1.000
_cell.length_b   1.000
_cell.length_c   1.000
_cell.angle_alpha   90.00
_cell.angle_beta   90.00
_cell.angle_gamma   90.00
#
_symmetry.space_group_name_H-M   'P 1'
#
loop_
_entity.id
_entity.type
_entity.pdbx_description
1 polymer ?
#
loop_
_entity_poly.entity_id
_entity_poly.type
_entity_poly.pdbx_seq_one_letter_code
_entity_poly.pdbx_strand_id
1 'polypeptide(L)'
;MRTVMISLCILATGLGISLVVILSMKNQKDPQQLALENLCLTKDCVKAAARLMDAMNTKVDPCDNFYDFACGSWKRLNPIPEDSSSYSTFEQLRNQLQSLLKDLLESEISDEENISIQKAKILYSSCMNKSLLEDRDLSPLRIFLDELGGWPVVDINWNESNFNLYSLMSKLRLYNNNIFVYMWVSTDEKNSSTNIIQVRYSTFFC
;
A
#
# COMPACT_ATOMS: atom_id res chain seq x y z
N MET A 1 -81.33 -33.40 -10.81
CA MET A 1 -80.41 -33.64 -9.67
C MET A 1 -78.95 -33.78 -10.10
N ARG A 2 -78.62 -34.63 -11.08
CA ARG A 2 -77.24 -34.77 -11.61
C ARG A 2 -76.64 -33.48 -12.19
N THR A 3 -77.40 -32.72 -12.97
CA THR A 3 -76.94 -31.45 -13.60
C THR A 3 -76.63 -30.36 -12.59
N VAL A 4 -77.47 -30.21 -11.56
CA VAL A 4 -77.28 -29.25 -10.46
C VAL A 4 -75.99 -29.56 -9.68
N MET A 5 -75.72 -30.85 -9.46
CA MET A 5 -74.52 -31.29 -8.74
C MET A 5 -73.22 -31.02 -9.54
N ILE A 6 -73.26 -31.18 -10.87
CA ILE A 6 -72.12 -30.87 -11.76
C ILE A 6 -71.82 -29.37 -11.75
N SER A 7 -72.84 -28.52 -11.85
CA SER A 7 -72.66 -27.06 -11.81
C SER A 7 -72.11 -26.57 -10.47
N LEU A 8 -72.56 -27.17 -9.35
CA LEU A 8 -72.02 -26.88 -8.01
C LEU A 8 -70.55 -27.28 -7.87
N CYS A 9 -70.14 -28.42 -8.45
CA CYS A 9 -68.74 -28.83 -8.47
C CYS A 9 -67.86 -27.87 -9.28
N ILE A 10 -68.33 -27.40 -10.45
CA ILE A 10 -67.57 -26.46 -11.30
C ILE A 10 -67.41 -25.10 -10.60
N LEU A 11 -68.45 -24.61 -9.92
CA LEU A 11 -68.36 -23.37 -9.14
C LEU A 11 -67.41 -23.51 -7.96
N ALA A 12 -67.44 -24.64 -7.24
CA ALA A 12 -66.56 -24.91 -6.12
C ALA A 12 -65.09 -25.03 -6.55
N THR A 13 -64.80 -25.70 -7.68
CA THR A 13 -63.43 -25.79 -8.21
C THR A 13 -62.95 -24.44 -8.75
N GLY A 14 -63.81 -23.67 -9.43
CA GLY A 14 -63.49 -22.33 -9.92
C GLY A 14 -63.17 -21.33 -8.78
N LEU A 15 -63.95 -21.36 -7.70
CA LEU A 15 -63.69 -20.56 -6.49
C LEU A 15 -62.39 -21.01 -5.80
N GLY A 16 -62.14 -22.32 -5.72
CA GLY A 16 -60.90 -22.86 -5.16
C GLY A 16 -59.65 -22.42 -5.93
N ILE A 17 -59.68 -22.50 -7.26
CA ILE A 17 -58.56 -22.06 -8.12
C ILE A 17 -58.35 -20.56 -8.00
N SER A 18 -59.43 -19.76 -8.01
CA SER A 18 -59.34 -18.30 -7.86
C SER A 18 -58.73 -17.89 -6.52
N LEU A 19 -59.08 -18.59 -5.43
CA LEU A 19 -58.52 -18.35 -4.11
C LEU A 19 -57.01 -18.66 -4.07
N VAL A 20 -56.60 -19.77 -4.67
CA VAL A 20 -55.17 -20.19 -4.75
C VAL A 20 -54.34 -19.20 -5.57
N VAL A 21 -54.90 -18.67 -6.67
CA VAL A 21 -54.23 -17.65 -7.50
C VAL A 21 -54.07 -16.34 -6.72
N ILE A 22 -55.13 -15.86 -6.03
CA ILE A 22 -55.06 -14.64 -5.21
C ILE A 22 -54.06 -14.78 -4.07
N LEU A 23 -54.00 -15.94 -3.42
CA LEU A 23 -53.01 -16.22 -2.37
C LEU A 23 -51.58 -16.28 -2.92
N SER A 24 -51.39 -16.83 -4.12
CA SER A 24 -50.07 -16.90 -4.78
C SER A 24 -49.58 -15.51 -5.21
N MET A 25 -50.47 -14.65 -5.74
CA MET A 25 -50.13 -13.27 -6.11
C MET A 25 -49.79 -12.40 -4.90
N LYS A 26 -50.42 -12.63 -3.74
CA LYS A 26 -50.04 -11.95 -2.48
C LYS A 26 -48.71 -12.39 -1.89
N ASN A 27 -48.19 -13.56 -2.30
CA ASN A 27 -46.96 -14.14 -1.76
C ASN A 27 -45.71 -13.84 -2.61
N GLN A 28 -45.86 -13.19 -3.77
CA GLN A 28 -44.72 -12.60 -4.48
C GLN A 28 -44.33 -11.29 -3.83
N LYS A 29 -43.27 -11.31 -3.02
CA LYS A 29 -42.59 -10.07 -2.58
C LYS A 29 -42.08 -9.34 -3.81
N ASP A 30 -42.35 -8.04 -3.87
CA ASP A 30 -41.81 -7.13 -4.88
C ASP A 30 -40.26 -7.24 -4.91
N PRO A 31 -39.64 -7.47 -6.08
CA PRO A 31 -38.19 -7.48 -6.25
C PRO A 31 -37.47 -6.26 -5.65
N GLN A 32 -38.09 -5.07 -5.69
CA GLN A 32 -37.51 -3.86 -5.10
C GLN A 32 -37.53 -3.88 -3.56
N GLN A 33 -38.57 -4.46 -2.97
CA GLN A 33 -38.68 -4.59 -1.52
C GLN A 33 -37.72 -5.66 -0.98
N LEU A 34 -37.50 -6.74 -1.75
CA LEU A 34 -36.50 -7.75 -1.44
C LEU A 34 -35.06 -7.20 -1.52
N ALA A 35 -34.78 -6.26 -2.42
CA ALA A 35 -33.47 -5.61 -2.52
C ALA A 35 -33.19 -4.69 -1.32
N LEU A 36 -34.20 -3.96 -0.83
CA LEU A 36 -34.05 -3.07 0.31
C LEU A 36 -33.88 -3.83 1.64
N GLU A 37 -34.55 -4.97 1.81
CA GLU A 37 -34.38 -5.85 2.99
C GLU A 37 -32.97 -6.44 3.08
N ASN A 38 -32.28 -6.62 1.94
CA ASN A 38 -30.92 -7.18 1.88
C ASN A 38 -29.82 -6.12 1.80
N LEU A 39 -30.17 -4.83 1.88
CA LEU A 39 -29.19 -3.75 1.76
C LEU A 39 -28.42 -3.56 3.08
N CYS A 40 -27.09 -3.61 3.01
CA CYS A 40 -26.26 -3.30 4.16
C CYS A 40 -26.25 -1.79 4.44
N LEU A 41 -26.88 -1.37 5.55
CA LEU A 41 -26.95 0.03 5.99
C LEU A 41 -26.08 0.32 7.22
N THR A 42 -25.12 -0.55 7.53
CA THR A 42 -24.15 -0.27 8.59
C THR A 42 -23.27 0.92 8.20
N LYS A 43 -22.75 1.64 9.21
CA LYS A 43 -21.86 2.79 9.01
C LYS A 43 -20.68 2.46 8.08
N ASP A 44 -20.11 1.26 8.21
CA ASP A 44 -18.96 0.85 7.40
C ASP A 44 -19.35 0.53 5.96
N CYS A 45 -20.50 -0.11 5.73
CA CYS A 45 -21.04 -0.34 4.39
C CYS A 45 -21.31 0.97 3.66
N VAL A 46 -21.96 1.95 4.32
CA VAL A 46 -22.25 3.26 3.72
C VAL A 46 -20.96 4.00 3.36
N LYS A 47 -19.95 3.99 4.25
CA LYS A 47 -18.64 4.60 3.98
C LYS A 47 -17.89 3.92 2.83
N ALA A 48 -17.91 2.58 2.77
CA ALA A 48 -17.27 1.84 1.70
C ALA A 48 -17.94 2.11 0.36
N ALA A 49 -19.28 2.08 0.32
CA ALA A 49 -20.06 2.40 -0.87
C ALA A 49 -19.78 3.83 -1.37
N ALA A 50 -19.76 4.82 -0.49
CA ALA A 50 -19.42 6.20 -0.84
C ALA A 50 -18.02 6.31 -1.49
N ARG A 51 -17.00 5.69 -0.88
CA ARG A 51 -15.63 5.68 -1.43
C ARG A 51 -15.56 5.05 -2.82
N LEU A 52 -16.29 3.96 -3.07
CA LEU A 52 -16.35 3.32 -4.37
C LEU A 52 -17.02 4.24 -5.40
N MET A 53 -18.15 4.84 -5.03
CA MET A 53 -18.90 5.73 -5.91
C MET A 53 -18.11 6.99 -6.27
N ASP A 54 -17.37 7.57 -5.33
CA ASP A 54 -16.53 8.76 -5.57
C ASP A 54 -15.38 8.48 -6.54
N ALA A 55 -14.85 7.26 -6.54
CA ALA A 55 -13.75 6.86 -7.40
C ALA A 55 -14.19 6.54 -8.85
N MET A 56 -15.40 6.01 -9.00
CA MET A 56 -15.95 5.52 -10.27
C MET A 56 -16.29 6.62 -11.26
N ASN A 57 -16.11 6.32 -12.56
CA ASN A 57 -16.64 7.08 -13.68
C ASN A 57 -17.71 6.25 -14.41
N THR A 58 -18.97 6.42 -14.00
CA THR A 58 -20.12 5.66 -14.53
C THR A 58 -20.49 5.99 -15.98
N LYS A 59 -19.79 6.93 -16.61
CA LYS A 59 -19.97 7.27 -18.03
C LYS A 59 -19.23 6.34 -18.98
N VAL A 60 -18.34 5.50 -18.46
CA VAL A 60 -17.53 4.55 -19.22
C VAL A 60 -18.14 3.16 -19.08
N ASP A 61 -18.22 2.42 -20.17
CA ASP A 61 -18.65 1.01 -20.10
C ASP A 61 -17.54 0.19 -19.40
N PRO A 62 -17.84 -0.52 -18.29
CA PRO A 62 -16.87 -1.37 -17.62
C PRO A 62 -16.32 -2.50 -18.52
N CYS A 63 -17.07 -2.94 -19.53
CA CYS A 63 -16.63 -3.97 -20.48
C CYS A 63 -15.59 -3.43 -21.47
N ASP A 64 -15.59 -2.12 -21.73
CA ASP A 64 -14.63 -1.47 -22.64
C ASP A 64 -13.35 -1.05 -21.90
N ASN A 65 -13.50 -0.39 -20.74
CA ASN A 65 -12.38 0.05 -19.93
C ASN A 65 -12.72 0.05 -18.43
N PHE A 66 -12.56 -1.11 -17.81
CA PHE A 66 -12.83 -1.29 -16.39
C PHE A 66 -11.99 -0.37 -15.49
N TYR A 67 -10.76 -0.04 -15.87
CA TYR A 67 -9.91 0.86 -15.08
C TYR A 67 -10.48 2.27 -15.02
N ASP A 68 -10.88 2.85 -16.15
CA ASP A 68 -11.46 4.19 -16.16
C ASP A 68 -12.86 4.20 -15.54
N PHE A 69 -13.66 3.15 -15.76
CA PHE A 69 -14.93 2.98 -15.04
C PHE A 69 -14.74 2.95 -13.51
N ALA A 70 -13.76 2.20 -13.00
CA ALA A 70 -13.55 2.04 -11.56
C ALA A 70 -12.82 3.23 -10.90
N CYS A 71 -11.88 3.86 -11.61
CA CYS A 71 -10.91 4.80 -11.03
C CYS A 71 -10.85 6.16 -11.72
N GLY A 72 -11.60 6.37 -12.81
CA GLY A 72 -11.47 7.55 -13.66
C GLY A 72 -11.75 8.87 -12.93
N SER A 73 -12.76 8.87 -12.04
CA SER A 73 -13.04 10.05 -11.20
C SER A 73 -11.96 10.25 -10.15
N TRP A 74 -11.46 9.17 -9.52
CA TRP A 74 -10.38 9.24 -8.53
C TRP A 74 -9.12 9.89 -9.12
N LYS A 75 -8.67 9.43 -10.29
CA LYS A 75 -7.48 9.97 -10.97
C LYS A 75 -7.58 11.47 -11.23
N ARG A 76 -8.77 11.96 -11.61
CA ARG A 76 -9.00 13.39 -11.88
C ARG A 76 -8.97 14.23 -10.59
N LEU A 77 -9.49 13.69 -9.49
CA LEU A 77 -9.57 14.38 -8.21
C LEU A 77 -8.27 14.31 -7.40
N ASN A 78 -7.36 13.41 -7.76
CA ASN A 78 -6.12 13.13 -7.05
C ASN A 78 -4.92 13.30 -7.99
N PRO A 79 -4.56 14.54 -8.38
CA PRO A 79 -3.36 14.79 -9.16
C PRO A 79 -2.12 14.34 -8.37
N ILE A 80 -1.05 13.98 -9.09
CA ILE A 80 0.21 13.58 -8.49
C ILE A 80 0.81 14.80 -7.76
N PRO A 81 1.10 14.72 -6.44
CA PRO A 81 1.77 15.78 -5.71
C PRO A 81 3.17 16.12 -6.28
N GLU A 82 3.65 17.34 -6.07
CA GLU A 82 4.94 17.80 -6.62
C GLU A 82 6.16 17.01 -6.11
N ASP A 83 6.07 16.46 -4.91
CA ASP A 83 7.12 15.67 -4.26
C ASP A 83 7.08 14.18 -4.63
N SER A 84 6.16 13.79 -5.52
CA SER A 84 5.83 12.40 -5.81
C SER A 84 5.94 12.10 -7.30
N SER A 85 6.48 10.93 -7.66
CA SER A 85 6.52 10.46 -9.05
C SER A 85 5.26 9.71 -9.49
N SER A 86 4.47 9.25 -8.52
CA SER A 86 3.21 8.55 -8.73
C SER A 86 2.28 8.78 -7.55
N TYR A 87 0.98 8.61 -7.75
CA TYR A 87 0.01 8.75 -6.66
C TYR A 87 -1.10 7.72 -6.80
N SER A 88 -1.37 7.02 -5.71
CA SER A 88 -2.36 5.94 -5.64
C SER A 88 -2.99 5.90 -4.26
N THR A 89 -3.99 5.03 -4.08
CA THR A 89 -4.55 4.74 -2.76
C THR A 89 -3.52 4.15 -1.79
N PHE A 90 -2.50 3.44 -2.29
CA PHE A 90 -1.39 2.96 -1.45
C PHE A 90 -0.54 4.12 -0.93
N GLU A 91 -0.26 5.13 -1.77
CA GLU A 91 0.46 6.32 -1.32
C GLU A 91 -0.36 7.16 -0.35
N GLN A 92 -1.69 7.26 -0.55
CA GLN A 92 -2.58 7.88 0.44
C GLN A 92 -2.49 7.20 1.81
N LEU A 93 -2.55 5.87 1.85
CA LEU A 93 -2.42 5.11 3.09
C LEU A 93 -1.02 5.24 3.70
N ARG A 94 0.02 5.22 2.87
CA ARG A 94 1.40 5.41 3.31
C ARG A 94 1.59 6.78 3.96
N ASN A 95 1.06 7.84 3.37
CA ASN A 95 1.15 9.20 3.91
C ASN A 95 0.42 9.32 5.25
N GLN A 96 -0.77 8.71 5.38
CA GLN A 96 -1.51 8.64 6.65
C GLN A 96 -0.70 7.90 7.72
N LEU A 97 -0.11 6.76 7.37
CA LEU A 97 0.75 6.00 8.29
C LEU A 97 1.99 6.79 8.69
N GLN A 98 2.64 7.47 7.74
CA GLN A 98 3.81 8.31 8.02
C GLN A 98 3.48 9.47 8.95
N SER A 99 2.30 10.08 8.83
CA SER A 99 1.85 11.11 9.77
C SER A 99 1.72 10.56 11.18
N LEU A 100 1.10 9.38 11.34
CA LEU A 100 0.98 8.74 12.65
C LEU A 100 2.35 8.36 13.23
N LEU A 101 3.25 7.82 12.40
CA LEU A 101 4.61 7.48 12.81
C LEU A 101 5.40 8.72 13.22
N LYS A 102 5.24 9.83 12.50
CA LYS A 102 5.83 11.12 12.84
C LYS A 102 5.38 11.58 14.22
N ASP A 103 4.07 11.55 14.49
CA ASP A 103 3.53 11.96 15.80
C ASP A 103 4.10 11.09 16.95
N LEU A 104 4.25 9.79 16.71
CA LEU A 104 4.86 8.88 17.69
C LEU A 104 6.35 9.15 17.90
N LEU A 105 7.10 9.42 16.84
CA LEU A 105 8.55 9.64 16.91
C LEU A 105 8.92 11.02 17.45
N GLU A 106 8.03 12.01 17.33
CA GLU A 106 8.19 13.37 17.87
C GLU A 106 7.71 13.51 19.32
N SER A 107 6.98 12.53 19.84
CA SER A 107 6.59 12.51 21.24
C SER A 107 7.80 12.45 22.18
N GLU A 108 7.64 12.99 23.38
CA GLU A 108 8.70 13.02 24.40
C GLU A 108 9.28 11.61 24.63
N ILE A 109 10.60 11.54 24.76
CA ILE A 109 11.29 10.30 25.10
C ILE A 109 11.13 10.12 26.61
N SER A 110 10.52 9.01 27.02
CA SER A 110 10.35 8.67 28.44
C SER A 110 11.35 7.58 28.84
N ASP A 111 11.92 7.71 30.04
CA ASP A 111 12.84 6.72 30.61
C ASP A 111 12.15 5.37 30.87
N GLU A 112 10.82 5.34 30.94
CA GLU A 112 10.02 4.12 31.08
C GLU A 112 9.87 3.35 29.75
N GLU A 113 10.18 3.97 28.61
CA GLU A 113 10.06 3.32 27.30
C GLU A 113 11.17 2.30 27.06
N ASN A 114 10.88 1.29 26.23
CA ASN A 114 11.89 0.34 25.78
C ASN A 114 13.04 1.08 25.06
N ILE A 115 14.28 0.67 25.34
CA ILE A 115 15.49 1.23 24.72
C ILE A 115 15.43 1.30 23.18
N SER A 116 14.74 0.35 22.53
CA SER A 116 14.58 0.32 21.08
C SER A 116 13.72 1.49 20.58
N ILE A 117 12.69 1.86 21.33
CA ILE A 117 11.81 3.01 21.04
C ILE A 117 12.60 4.30 21.25
N GLN A 118 13.31 4.41 22.38
CA GLN A 118 14.16 5.57 22.66
C GLN A 118 15.18 5.79 21.53
N LYS A 119 15.88 4.73 21.10
CA LYS A 119 16.81 4.81 19.97
C LYS A 119 16.15 5.22 18.66
N ALA A 120 14.94 4.74 18.36
CA ALA A 120 14.21 5.15 17.17
C ALA A 120 13.84 6.65 17.20
N LYS A 121 13.36 7.15 18.35
CA LYS A 121 13.07 8.58 18.56
C LYS A 121 14.33 9.45 18.46
N ILE A 122 15.43 9.04 19.07
CA ILE A 122 16.73 9.75 19.00
C ILE A 122 17.25 9.77 17.56
N LEU A 123 17.15 8.66 16.82
CA LEU A 123 17.55 8.61 15.43
C LEU A 123 16.70 9.58 14.59
N TYR A 124 15.39 9.56 14.77
CA TYR A 124 14.48 10.50 14.10
C TYR A 124 14.84 11.96 14.41
N SER A 125 15.00 12.32 15.69
CA SER A 125 15.31 13.71 16.08
C SER A 125 16.66 14.18 15.54
N SER A 126 17.66 13.29 15.47
CA SER A 126 18.96 13.60 14.85
C SER A 126 18.86 13.90 13.35
N CYS A 127 17.96 13.21 12.63
CA CYS A 127 17.70 13.44 11.21
C CYS A 127 16.94 14.77 11.00
N MET A 128 16.02 15.10 11.91
CA MET A 128 15.18 16.29 11.80
C MET A 128 15.87 17.60 12.22
N ASN A 129 17.00 17.53 12.92
CA ASN A 129 17.75 18.71 13.36
C ASN A 129 18.54 19.35 12.20
N LYS A 130 17.84 20.11 11.35
CA LYS A 130 18.42 20.77 10.17
C LYS A 130 19.52 21.77 10.50
N SER A 131 19.38 22.56 11.57
CA SER A 131 20.41 23.51 11.99
C SER A 131 21.75 22.80 12.22
N LEU A 132 21.74 21.68 12.95
CA LEU A 132 22.96 20.94 13.22
C LEU A 132 23.55 20.28 11.96
N LEU A 133 22.70 19.89 11.00
CA LEU A 133 23.15 19.37 9.71
C LEU A 133 23.80 20.47 8.86
N GLU A 134 23.19 21.66 8.81
CA GLU A 134 23.71 22.84 8.11
C GLU A 134 25.02 23.34 8.73
N ASP A 135 25.12 23.37 10.07
CA ASP A 135 26.34 23.76 10.79
C ASP A 135 27.52 22.82 10.51
N ARG A 136 27.26 21.52 10.30
CA ARG A 136 28.29 20.51 10.01
C ARG A 136 28.68 20.47 8.54
N ASP A 137 27.75 20.82 7.65
CA ASP A 137 27.91 20.84 6.20
C ASP A 137 28.59 19.55 5.67
N LEU A 138 29.52 19.67 4.73
CA LEU A 138 30.24 18.54 4.12
C LEU A 138 31.32 17.92 5.01
N SER A 139 31.54 18.43 6.22
CA SER A 139 32.64 17.97 7.09
C SER A 139 32.58 16.46 7.39
N PRO A 140 31.41 15.87 7.75
CA PRO A 140 31.32 14.43 7.97
C PRO A 140 31.62 13.62 6.72
N LEU A 141 31.20 14.11 5.54
CA LEU A 141 31.51 13.46 4.26
C LEU A 141 33.01 13.51 3.96
N ARG A 142 33.68 14.64 4.22
CA ARG A 142 35.12 14.77 3.98
C ARG A 142 35.93 13.80 4.84
N ILE A 143 35.62 13.73 6.14
CA ILE A 143 36.24 12.77 7.06
C ILE A 143 36.04 11.34 6.54
N PHE A 144 34.81 11.01 6.14
CA PHE A 144 34.49 9.70 5.60
C PHE A 144 35.27 9.39 4.30
N LEU A 145 35.40 10.35 3.38
CA LEU A 145 36.20 10.17 2.17
C LEU A 145 37.69 9.94 2.48
N ASP A 146 38.24 10.68 3.44
CA ASP A 146 39.64 10.52 3.85
C ASP A 146 39.88 9.11 4.46
N GLU A 147 38.93 8.59 5.26
CA GLU A 147 38.95 7.21 5.77
C GLU A 147 38.94 6.15 4.66
N LEU A 148 38.28 6.45 3.53
CA LEU A 148 38.22 5.59 2.35
C LEU A 148 39.47 5.70 1.45
N GLY A 149 40.39 6.63 1.71
CA GLY A 149 41.58 6.86 0.89
C GLY A 149 41.43 7.98 -0.14
N GLY A 150 40.46 8.87 0.07
CA GLY A 150 40.19 10.05 -0.74
C GLY A 150 39.39 9.75 -2.01
N TRP A 151 39.03 10.82 -2.73
CA TRP A 151 38.32 10.73 -4.01
C TRP A 151 39.02 11.62 -5.06
N PRO A 152 39.63 11.03 -6.11
CA PRO A 152 40.47 11.77 -7.07
C PRO A 152 39.82 13.01 -7.71
N VAL A 153 38.49 13.02 -7.85
CA VAL A 153 37.76 14.13 -8.48
C VAL A 153 37.77 15.40 -7.62
N VAL A 154 37.82 15.25 -6.29
CA VAL A 154 37.69 16.36 -5.34
C VAL A 154 38.98 16.65 -4.57
N ASP A 155 39.99 15.81 -4.71
CA ASP A 155 41.28 15.97 -4.04
C ASP A 155 42.43 16.01 -5.06
N ILE A 156 42.95 17.21 -5.30
CA ILE A 156 44.06 17.44 -6.24
C ILE A 156 45.37 16.78 -5.80
N ASN A 157 45.52 16.49 -4.50
CA ASN A 157 46.71 15.85 -3.96
C ASN A 157 46.54 14.32 -3.87
N TRP A 158 45.45 13.78 -4.41
CA TRP A 158 45.21 12.35 -4.42
C TRP A 158 46.28 11.63 -5.24
N ASN A 159 46.86 10.58 -4.65
CA ASN A 159 47.96 9.83 -5.24
C ASN A 159 47.51 8.43 -5.62
N GLU A 160 47.46 8.16 -6.93
CA GLU A 160 47.10 6.86 -7.49
C GLU A 160 47.97 5.73 -6.99
N SER A 161 49.25 5.98 -6.70
CA SER A 161 50.18 4.96 -6.23
C SER A 161 49.80 4.39 -4.86
N ASN A 162 49.05 5.15 -4.05
CA ASN A 162 48.58 4.73 -2.73
C ASN A 162 47.22 4.02 -2.79
N PHE A 163 46.58 3.98 -3.96
CA PHE A 163 45.24 3.43 -4.10
C PHE A 163 45.25 1.90 -4.11
N ASN A 164 44.36 1.30 -3.32
CA ASN A 164 44.12 -0.13 -3.33
C ASN A 164 42.61 -0.40 -3.42
N LEU A 165 42.19 -0.89 -4.58
CA LEU A 165 40.79 -1.16 -4.86
C LEU A 165 40.18 -2.18 -3.87
N TYR A 166 40.91 -3.25 -3.53
CA TYR A 166 40.40 -4.27 -2.60
C TYR A 166 40.20 -3.72 -1.19
N SER A 167 41.09 -2.84 -0.72
CA SER A 167 40.95 -2.15 0.56
C SER A 167 39.76 -1.20 0.58
N LEU A 168 39.56 -0.44 -0.50
CA LEU A 168 38.38 0.42 -0.62
C LEU A 168 37.09 -0.41 -0.62
N MET A 169 37.04 -1.47 -1.43
CA MET A 169 35.87 -2.36 -1.50
C MET A 169 35.57 -3.03 -0.16
N SER A 170 36.59 -3.48 0.58
CA SER A 170 36.40 -4.09 1.90
C SER A 170 35.91 -3.08 2.95
N LYS A 171 36.40 -1.84 2.92
CA LYS A 171 35.89 -0.75 3.78
C LYS A 171 34.44 -0.42 3.43
N LEU A 172 34.13 -0.19 2.15
CA LEU A 172 32.78 0.14 1.69
C LEU A 172 31.76 -0.95 2.00
N ARG A 173 32.19 -2.21 2.00
CA ARG A 173 31.36 -3.33 2.41
C ARG A 173 30.85 -3.20 3.84
N LEU A 174 31.61 -2.60 4.76
CA LEU A 174 31.18 -2.35 6.14
C LEU A 174 30.01 -1.36 6.22
N TYR A 175 29.87 -0.50 5.20
CA TYR A 175 28.79 0.48 5.06
C TYR A 175 27.66 -0.02 4.15
N ASN A 176 27.61 -1.34 3.89
CA ASN A 176 26.66 -1.97 2.96
C ASN A 176 26.71 -1.40 1.53
N ASN A 177 27.85 -0.81 1.14
CA ASN A 177 28.06 -0.28 -0.20
C ASN A 177 28.81 -1.32 -1.04
N ASN A 178 28.17 -1.77 -2.12
CA ASN A 178 28.63 -2.88 -2.95
C ASN A 178 28.99 -2.38 -4.35
N ILE A 179 30.28 -2.14 -4.57
CA ILE A 179 30.81 -1.72 -5.87
C ILE A 179 31.26 -2.96 -6.65
N PHE A 180 30.90 -3.05 -7.93
CA PHE A 180 31.16 -4.15 -8.88
C PHE A 180 30.49 -5.49 -8.55
N VAL A 181 30.58 -5.93 -7.30
CA VAL A 181 30.09 -7.24 -6.84
C VAL A 181 29.14 -7.04 -5.68
N TYR A 182 27.89 -7.45 -5.87
CA TYR A 182 26.89 -7.51 -4.82
C TYR A 182 26.98 -8.86 -4.12
N MET A 183 27.37 -8.85 -2.84
CA MET A 183 27.47 -10.04 -2.01
C MET A 183 26.47 -9.95 -0.86
N TRP A 184 25.82 -11.04 -0.51
CA TRP A 184 24.97 -11.11 0.68
C TRP A 184 24.90 -12.53 1.21
N VAL A 185 24.50 -12.65 2.47
CA VAL A 185 24.24 -13.96 3.08
C VAL A 185 22.75 -14.18 3.04
N SER A 186 22.32 -15.27 2.40
CA SER A 186 20.92 -15.66 2.34
C SER A 186 20.80 -17.17 2.33
N THR A 187 19.57 -17.63 2.46
CA THR A 187 19.20 -19.04 2.48
C THR A 187 19.63 -19.72 1.19
N ASP A 188 20.18 -20.94 1.30
CA ASP A 188 20.51 -21.77 0.14
C ASP A 188 19.20 -22.26 -0.52
N GLU A 189 19.04 -21.97 -1.81
CA GLU A 189 17.89 -22.41 -2.62
C GLU A 189 17.77 -23.94 -2.66
N LYS A 190 18.88 -24.67 -2.48
CA LYS A 190 18.90 -26.14 -2.44
C LYS A 190 18.70 -26.70 -1.04
N ASN A 191 18.90 -25.90 0.02
CA ASN A 191 18.75 -26.31 1.40
C ASN A 191 18.35 -25.13 2.30
N SER A 192 17.04 -25.01 2.55
CA SER A 192 16.48 -23.89 3.30
C SER A 192 16.90 -23.83 4.78
N SER A 193 17.57 -24.86 5.30
CA SER A 193 18.11 -24.90 6.67
C SER A 193 19.50 -24.29 6.79
N THR A 194 20.13 -23.88 5.68
CA THR A 194 21.48 -23.32 5.68
C THR A 194 21.53 -21.98 4.96
N ASN A 195 22.48 -21.13 5.35
CA ASN A 195 22.79 -19.91 4.66
C ASN A 195 24.10 -20.06 3.88
N ILE A 196 24.16 -19.43 2.71
CA ILE A 196 25.34 -19.38 1.85
C ILE A 196 25.66 -17.93 1.48
N ILE A 197 26.90 -17.69 1.08
CA ILE A 197 27.28 -16.43 0.44
C ILE A 197 26.78 -16.49 -0.99
N GLN A 198 25.93 -15.53 -1.37
CA GLN A 198 25.48 -15.34 -2.72
C GLN A 198 26.23 -14.15 -3.34
N VAL A 199 26.59 -14.30 -4.61
CA VAL A 199 27.40 -13.32 -5.35
C VAL A 199 26.69 -13.00 -6.66
N ARG A 200 26.47 -11.71 -6.92
CA ARG A 200 25.89 -11.19 -8.18
C ARG A 200 26.71 -10.02 -8.68
N TYR A 201 26.72 -9.80 -9.99
CA TYR A 201 27.20 -8.53 -10.53
C TYR A 201 26.35 -7.39 -9.96
N SER A 202 27.00 -6.30 -9.55
CA SER A 202 26.29 -5.07 -9.19
C SER A 202 25.77 -4.43 -10.47
N THR A 203 24.48 -4.15 -10.55
CA THR A 203 23.92 -3.37 -11.66
C THR A 203 24.27 -1.90 -11.43
N PHE A 204 25.06 -1.33 -12.34
CA PHE A 204 25.38 0.12 -12.39
C PHE A 204 24.19 1.00 -12.80
N PHE A 205 23.00 0.42 -12.90
CA PHE A 205 21.76 1.10 -13.25
C PHE A 205 20.75 0.85 -12.13
N CYS A 206 20.51 1.88 -11.34
CA CYS A 206 19.15 2.20 -10.91
C CYS A 206 18.49 3.00 -12.03
#